data_AF-A0A6M3ZU61-F1
#
_entry.id   AF-A0A6M3ZU61-F1
#
_cell.length_a   1.000
_cell.length_b   1.000
_cell.length_c   1.000
_cell.angle_alpha   90.00
_cell.angle_beta   90.00
_cell.angle_gamma   90.00
#
_symmetry.space_group_name_H-M   'P 1'
#
loop_
_entity.id
_entity.type
_entity.pdbx_description
1 polymer ?
#
loop_
_entity_poly.entity_id
_entity_poly.type
_entity_poly.pdbx_seq_one_letter_code
_entity_poly.pdbx_strand_id
1 'polypeptide(L)'
;MDKTSPPPYLYRGVSDFADLRNGGMIFPVGDQAEVTAKYDGGITHNGHFTRGPSTDNAARAHQLKTGQYGARCVSTSRSKAVAADYATDYGIVTGWVYVIDESRLTEFGIIAKEFVDPQYDEAEVTLIFPSTEPLPAELILRKYRVDKHGDPLDED
;
A
#
# COMPACT_ATOMS: atom_id res chain seq x y z
N MET A 1 -10.08 -29.84 0.05
CA MET A 1 -10.28 -28.55 0.75
C MET A 1 -9.74 -27.49 -0.18
N ASP A 2 -10.65 -26.82 -0.87
CA ASP A 2 -10.31 -25.77 -1.81
C ASP A 2 -9.85 -24.56 -0.99
N LYS A 3 -8.56 -24.21 -1.09
CA LYS A 3 -8.05 -22.96 -0.52
C LYS A 3 -8.52 -21.89 -1.49
N THR A 4 -9.70 -21.32 -1.25
CA THR A 4 -10.16 -20.15 -1.99
C THR A 4 -9.04 -19.11 -1.93
N SER A 5 -8.39 -18.85 -3.06
CA SER A 5 -7.44 -17.75 -3.19
C SER A 5 -8.08 -16.49 -2.60
N PRO A 6 -7.31 -15.65 -1.88
CA PRO A 6 -7.86 -14.40 -1.37
C PRO A 6 -8.51 -13.63 -2.53
N PRO A 7 -9.62 -12.92 -2.27
CA PRO A 7 -10.27 -12.14 -3.31
C PRO A 7 -9.23 -11.21 -3.98
N PRO A 8 -9.31 -10.96 -5.30
CA PRO A 8 -8.28 -10.25 -6.07
C PRO A 8 -8.31 -8.73 -5.83
N TYR A 9 -8.53 -8.34 -4.59
CA TYR A 9 -8.72 -6.96 -4.18
C TYR A 9 -7.68 -6.57 -3.12
N LEU A 10 -7.24 -5.33 -3.24
CA LEU A 10 -6.41 -4.66 -2.26
C LEU A 10 -7.18 -3.47 -1.68
N TYR A 11 -6.94 -3.18 -0.41
CA TYR A 11 -7.56 -2.09 0.30
C TYR A 11 -6.50 -1.04 0.68
N ARG A 12 -6.81 0.24 0.46
CA ARG A 12 -5.98 1.36 0.91
C ARG A 12 -6.82 2.31 1.76
N GLY A 13 -6.39 2.53 2.99
CA GLY A 13 -6.91 3.58 3.85
C GLY A 13 -6.21 4.92 3.62
N VAL A 14 -6.99 5.99 3.53
CA VAL A 14 -6.49 7.36 3.43
C VAL A 14 -7.36 8.27 4.28
N SER A 15 -6.76 9.06 5.19
CA SER A 15 -7.52 10.03 5.99
C SER A 15 -8.14 11.13 5.13
N ASP A 16 -9.24 11.73 5.57
CA ASP A 16 -9.94 12.80 4.83
C ASP A 16 -9.00 13.94 4.41
N PHE A 17 -8.09 14.34 5.32
CA PHE A 17 -7.10 15.37 5.03
C PHE A 17 -6.14 14.96 3.91
N ALA A 18 -5.62 13.74 3.96
CA ALA A 18 -4.71 13.23 2.94
C ALA A 18 -5.42 13.02 1.59
N ASP A 19 -6.68 12.56 1.62
CA ASP A 19 -7.53 12.39 0.45
C ASP A 19 -7.78 13.73 -0.26
N LEU A 20 -8.22 14.74 0.50
CA LEU A 20 -8.46 16.09 0.01
C LEU A 20 -7.19 16.72 -0.57
N ARG A 21 -6.06 16.59 0.13
CA ARG A 21 -4.77 17.12 -0.33
C ARG A 21 -4.34 16.51 -1.67
N ASN A 22 -4.65 15.24 -1.89
CA ASN A 22 -4.31 14.52 -3.10
C ASN A 22 -5.42 14.58 -4.18
N GLY A 23 -6.48 15.36 -3.96
CA GLY A 23 -7.61 15.47 -4.90
C GLY A 23 -8.36 14.15 -5.11
N GLY A 24 -8.41 13.29 -4.10
CA GLY A 24 -9.07 11.98 -4.17
C GLY A 24 -8.32 10.94 -5.01
N MET A 25 -7.02 11.12 -5.23
CA MET A 25 -6.15 10.20 -5.95
C MET A 25 -5.12 9.54 -5.03
N ILE A 26 -4.67 8.33 -5.39
CA ILE A 26 -3.60 7.62 -4.69
C ILE A 26 -2.29 7.86 -5.43
N PHE A 27 -1.31 8.49 -4.78
CA PHE A 27 0.03 8.69 -5.33
C PHE A 27 1.05 7.79 -4.64
N PRO A 28 2.05 7.26 -5.38
CA PRO A 28 3.21 6.65 -4.74
C PRO A 28 4.03 7.70 -3.98
N VAL A 29 4.63 7.28 -2.88
CA VAL A 29 5.61 8.10 -2.15
C VAL A 29 6.99 7.84 -2.74
N GLY A 30 7.74 8.85 -3.15
CA GLY A 30 9.10 8.69 -3.69
C GLY A 30 9.16 8.62 -5.23
N ASP A 31 10.36 8.41 -5.78
CA ASP A 31 10.63 8.49 -7.22
C ASP A 31 11.43 7.29 -7.79
N GLN A 32 11.90 6.36 -6.94
CA GLN A 32 12.71 5.20 -7.33
C GLN A 32 11.90 3.90 -7.35
N ALA A 33 11.85 3.19 -8.48
CA ALA A 33 11.20 1.86 -8.57
C ALA A 33 12.00 0.74 -7.88
N GLU A 34 13.33 0.88 -7.88
CA GLU A 34 14.26 -0.07 -7.28
C GLU A 34 15.16 0.69 -6.30
N VAL A 35 15.44 0.09 -5.15
CA VAL A 35 16.35 0.70 -4.19
C VAL A 35 17.47 -0.26 -3.81
N THR A 36 18.62 0.31 -3.47
CA THR A 36 19.72 -0.44 -2.87
C THR A 36 19.69 -0.23 -1.36
N ALA A 37 19.63 -1.33 -0.61
CA ALA A 37 19.79 -1.35 0.84
C ALA A 37 21.11 -0.65 1.25
N LYS A 38 21.04 0.35 2.14
CA LYS A 38 22.22 1.02 2.70
C LYS A 38 22.47 0.53 4.12
N TYR A 39 23.73 0.28 4.47
CA TYR A 39 24.15 0.02 5.85
C TYR A 39 24.12 1.31 6.68
N ASP A 40 22.92 1.81 6.98
CA ASP A 40 22.68 3.06 7.73
C ASP A 40 22.19 2.82 9.17
N GLY A 41 22.20 1.56 9.61
CA GLY A 41 21.71 1.15 10.93
C GLY A 41 20.21 0.83 10.98
N GLY A 42 19.44 1.10 9.92
CA GLY A 42 18.03 0.68 9.79
C GLY A 42 17.85 -0.74 9.24
N ILE A 43 18.90 -1.29 8.62
CA ILE A 43 18.90 -2.64 8.02
C ILE A 43 19.61 -3.61 8.95
N THR A 44 18.90 -4.60 9.46
CA THR A 44 19.48 -5.69 10.26
C THR A 44 20.03 -6.79 9.33
N HIS A 45 21.02 -7.55 9.79
CA HIS A 45 21.56 -8.72 9.07
C HIS A 45 20.59 -9.92 9.11
N ASN A 46 19.29 -9.70 8.92
CA ASN A 46 18.29 -10.77 8.93
C ASN A 46 18.08 -11.42 7.55
N GLY A 47 18.76 -10.94 6.50
CA GLY A 47 18.78 -11.59 5.19
C GLY A 47 17.59 -11.26 4.27
N HIS A 48 16.70 -10.34 4.64
CA HIS A 48 15.55 -9.97 3.79
C HIS A 48 15.88 -9.02 2.64
N PHE A 49 17.09 -8.46 2.59
CA PHE A 49 17.54 -7.56 1.52
C PHE A 49 18.48 -8.27 0.56
N THR A 50 18.24 -8.08 -0.74
CA THR A 50 19.10 -8.58 -1.82
C THR A 50 20.23 -7.60 -2.10
N ARG A 51 21.42 -8.10 -2.44
CA ARG A 51 22.55 -7.25 -2.83
C ARG A 51 22.27 -6.56 -4.18
N GLY A 52 22.32 -5.24 -4.21
CA GLY A 52 22.10 -4.41 -5.40
C GLY A 52 20.71 -3.76 -5.46
N PRO A 53 20.38 -3.01 -6.53
CA PRO A 53 19.04 -2.46 -6.74
C PRO A 53 18.03 -3.58 -6.99
N SER A 54 16.85 -3.49 -6.36
CA SER A 54 15.72 -4.35 -6.71
C SER A 54 14.40 -3.76 -6.24
N THR A 55 13.30 -4.21 -6.84
CA THR A 55 11.93 -3.93 -6.42
C THR A 55 11.60 -4.59 -5.06
N ASP A 56 12.19 -5.75 -4.77
CA ASP A 56 12.04 -6.41 -3.45
C ASP A 56 12.65 -5.56 -2.33
N ASN A 57 13.84 -4.99 -2.54
CA ASN A 57 14.42 -4.04 -1.61
C ASN A 57 13.56 -2.78 -1.45
N ALA A 58 12.88 -2.33 -2.51
CA ALA A 58 12.01 -1.16 -2.47
C ALA A 58 10.78 -1.42 -1.59
N ALA A 59 10.14 -2.58 -1.77
CA ALA A 59 9.03 -3.01 -0.93
C ALA A 59 9.47 -3.20 0.54
N ARG A 60 10.57 -3.92 0.79
CA ARG A 60 11.10 -4.13 2.15
C ARG A 60 11.48 -2.83 2.85
N ALA A 61 12.12 -1.90 2.15
CA ALA A 61 12.46 -0.59 2.71
C ALA A 61 11.18 0.21 3.04
N HIS A 62 10.18 0.21 2.15
CA HIS A 62 8.93 0.93 2.38
C HIS A 62 8.15 0.38 3.58
N GLN A 63 8.15 -0.95 3.76
CA GLN A 63 7.54 -1.62 4.92
C GLN A 63 8.26 -1.28 6.24
N LEU A 64 9.58 -1.08 6.23
CA LEU A 64 10.31 -0.63 7.42
C LEU A 64 9.96 0.81 7.79
N LYS A 65 9.92 1.68 6.79
CA LYS A 65 9.54 3.09 6.93
C LYS A 65 9.03 3.62 5.60
N THR A 66 7.82 4.17 5.60
CA THR A 66 7.20 4.76 4.41
C THR A 66 8.16 5.73 3.72
N GLY A 67 8.39 5.51 2.42
CA GLY A 67 9.28 6.34 1.59
C GLY A 67 10.78 6.17 1.85
N GLN A 68 11.20 5.19 2.65
CA GLN A 68 12.61 4.90 2.87
C GLN A 68 13.32 4.61 1.54
N TYR A 69 14.48 5.26 1.38
CA TYR A 69 15.29 5.24 0.14
C TYR A 69 14.60 5.73 -1.13
N GLY A 70 13.48 6.46 -1.00
CA GLY A 70 12.76 7.02 -2.14
C GLY A 70 11.97 5.97 -2.93
N ALA A 71 11.71 4.80 -2.35
CA ALA A 71 10.96 3.71 -2.98
C ALA A 71 9.54 4.18 -3.35
N ARG A 72 9.28 4.28 -4.66
CA ARG A 72 8.06 4.76 -5.31
C ARG A 72 6.92 3.76 -5.14
N CYS A 73 6.36 3.77 -3.94
CA CYS A 73 5.44 2.74 -3.50
C CYS A 73 4.19 3.28 -2.80
N VAL A 74 3.18 2.41 -2.76
CA VAL A 74 1.95 2.58 -1.97
C VAL A 74 1.73 1.32 -1.14
N SER A 75 1.56 1.48 0.17
CA SER A 75 1.16 0.41 1.07
C SER A 75 -0.33 0.09 0.96
N THR A 76 -0.66 -1.17 0.70
CA THR A 76 -2.05 -1.67 0.67
C THR A 76 -2.20 -2.93 1.52
N SER A 77 -3.44 -3.32 1.81
CA SER A 77 -3.77 -4.44 2.68
C SER A 77 -4.75 -5.41 2.00
N ARG A 78 -4.68 -6.68 2.36
CA ARG A 78 -5.75 -7.67 2.10
C ARG A 78 -6.95 -7.50 3.04
N SER A 79 -6.74 -6.85 4.19
CA SER A 79 -7.75 -6.67 5.22
C SER A 79 -8.42 -5.31 5.09
N LYS A 80 -9.73 -5.32 4.81
CA LYS A 80 -10.56 -4.11 4.87
C LYS A 80 -10.47 -3.42 6.24
N ALA A 81 -10.46 -4.20 7.32
CA ALA A 81 -10.43 -3.66 8.69
C ALA A 81 -9.13 -2.86 8.92
N VAL A 82 -7.99 -3.41 8.52
CA VAL A 82 -6.72 -2.70 8.68
C VAL A 82 -6.66 -1.45 7.80
N ALA A 83 -7.17 -1.51 6.57
CA ALA A 83 -7.30 -0.32 5.75
C ALA A 83 -8.21 0.75 6.39
N ALA A 84 -9.27 0.36 7.10
CA ALA A 84 -10.10 1.30 7.84
C ALA A 84 -9.36 1.92 9.04
N ASP A 85 -8.56 1.14 9.77
CA ASP A 85 -7.69 1.67 10.83
C ASP A 85 -6.73 2.73 10.29
N TYR A 86 -6.08 2.47 9.15
CA TYR A 86 -5.23 3.48 8.49
C TYR A 86 -6.01 4.69 7.98
N ALA A 87 -7.23 4.50 7.45
CA ALA A 87 -8.06 5.60 6.98
C ALA A 87 -8.45 6.55 8.13
N THR A 88 -8.64 5.99 9.32
CA THR A 88 -9.12 6.75 10.49
C THR A 88 -8.01 7.25 11.40
N ASP A 89 -6.75 7.02 11.04
CA ASP A 89 -5.61 7.21 11.94
C ASP A 89 -5.87 6.53 13.30
N TYR A 90 -6.28 5.26 13.23
CA TYR A 90 -6.66 4.43 14.38
C TYR A 90 -7.77 5.06 15.25
N GLY A 91 -8.78 5.60 14.58
CA GLY A 91 -10.00 6.15 15.18
C GLY A 91 -9.93 7.60 15.65
N ILE A 92 -8.93 8.35 15.21
CA ILE A 92 -8.77 9.78 15.50
C ILE A 92 -9.58 10.64 14.53
N VAL A 93 -9.67 10.24 13.26
CA VAL A 93 -10.32 11.01 12.18
C VAL A 93 -11.24 10.13 11.34
N THR A 94 -12.04 10.76 10.48
CA THR A 94 -12.75 10.10 9.38
C THR A 94 -11.83 9.96 8.17
N GLY A 95 -12.16 9.04 7.26
CA GLY A 95 -11.35 8.81 6.07
C GLY A 95 -12.05 8.03 4.97
N TRP A 96 -11.24 7.56 4.03
CA TRP A 96 -11.66 6.85 2.83
C TRP A 96 -10.97 5.50 2.73
N VAL A 97 -11.72 4.51 2.28
CA VAL A 97 -11.18 3.21 1.88
C VAL A 97 -11.37 3.05 0.38
N TYR A 98 -10.25 2.80 -0.29
CA TYR A 98 -10.19 2.45 -1.70
C TYR A 98 -10.12 0.94 -1.86
N VAL A 99 -10.90 0.40 -2.79
CA VAL A 99 -10.86 -1.00 -3.21
C VAL A 99 -10.22 -1.05 -4.60
N ILE A 100 -9.11 -1.76 -4.71
CA ILE A 100 -8.24 -1.78 -5.88
C ILE A 100 -8.29 -3.17 -6.52
N ASP A 101 -8.44 -3.21 -7.85
CA ASP A 101 -8.37 -4.44 -8.65
C ASP A 101 -6.91 -4.88 -8.81
N GLU A 102 -6.50 -5.89 -8.05
CA GLU A 102 -5.15 -6.41 -8.12
C GLU A 102 -4.88 -7.11 -9.46
N SER A 103 -5.89 -7.77 -10.02
CA SER A 103 -5.73 -8.64 -11.20
C SER A 103 -5.28 -7.88 -12.45
N ARG A 104 -5.47 -6.56 -12.45
CA ARG A 104 -5.16 -5.66 -13.57
C ARG A 104 -3.93 -4.80 -13.35
N LEU A 105 -3.28 -4.85 -12.18
CA LEU A 105 -2.11 -4.02 -11.87
C LEU A 105 -1.00 -4.13 -12.93
N THR A 106 -0.75 -5.36 -13.40
CA THR A 106 0.30 -5.63 -14.38
C THR A 106 0.01 -5.03 -15.76
N GLU A 107 -1.26 -4.81 -16.12
CA GLU A 107 -1.64 -4.10 -17.36
C GLU A 107 -1.11 -2.66 -17.37
N PHE A 108 -0.94 -2.07 -16.18
CA PHE A 108 -0.44 -0.72 -15.98
C PHE A 108 1.03 -0.69 -15.52
N GLY A 109 1.73 -1.83 -15.54
CA GLY A 109 3.12 -1.92 -15.10
C GLY A 109 3.34 -1.74 -13.60
N ILE A 110 2.28 -1.88 -12.78
CA ILE A 110 2.36 -1.83 -11.31
C ILE A 110 2.67 -3.24 -10.79
N ILE A 111 3.66 -3.34 -9.90
CA ILE A 111 4.08 -4.62 -9.31
C ILE A 111 3.58 -4.69 -7.87
N ALA A 112 2.83 -5.73 -7.53
CA ALA A 112 2.46 -6.04 -6.15
C ALA A 112 3.53 -6.95 -5.51
N LYS A 113 3.95 -6.62 -4.28
CA LYS A 113 4.89 -7.41 -3.49
C LYS A 113 4.28 -7.70 -2.12
N GLU A 114 4.20 -8.98 -1.80
CA GLU A 114 3.77 -9.50 -0.51
C GLU A 114 4.84 -10.51 -0.06
N PHE A 115 5.20 -10.51 1.22
CA PHE A 115 6.24 -11.37 1.76
C PHE A 115 5.65 -12.32 2.80
N VAL A 116 6.05 -13.60 2.73
CA VAL A 116 5.60 -14.66 3.65
C VAL A 116 6.15 -14.51 5.08
N ASP A 117 7.16 -13.68 5.22
CA ASP A 117 7.87 -13.27 6.42
C ASP A 117 7.75 -11.74 6.58
N PRO A 118 6.53 -11.21 6.83
CA PRO A 118 6.34 -9.79 7.03
C PRO A 118 7.05 -9.35 8.32
N GLN A 119 7.52 -8.10 8.33
CA GLN A 119 8.19 -7.53 9.52
C GLN A 119 7.21 -7.27 10.68
N TYR A 120 5.92 -7.15 10.36
CA TYR A 120 4.81 -6.93 11.29
C TYR A 120 3.74 -8.02 11.10
N ASP A 121 2.81 -8.13 12.05
CA ASP A 121 1.76 -9.18 12.03
C ASP A 121 0.82 -9.07 10.81
N GLU A 122 0.71 -7.89 10.21
CA GLU A 122 0.00 -7.70 8.94
C GLU A 122 0.92 -7.94 7.74
N ALA A 123 0.48 -8.82 6.83
CA ALA A 123 1.09 -8.96 5.51
C ALA A 123 0.67 -7.79 4.60
N GLU A 124 1.40 -6.67 4.70
CA GLU A 124 1.26 -5.55 3.77
C GLU A 124 1.57 -6.00 2.34
N VAL A 125 0.71 -5.59 1.40
CA VAL A 125 0.98 -5.68 -0.04
C VAL A 125 1.47 -4.33 -0.52
N THR A 126 2.73 -4.25 -0.87
CA THR A 126 3.35 -3.02 -1.36
C THR A 126 3.24 -2.95 -2.88
N LEU A 127 2.62 -1.88 -3.38
CA LEU A 127 2.52 -1.60 -4.81
C LEU A 127 3.69 -0.73 -5.27
N ILE A 128 4.42 -1.17 -6.29
CA ILE A 128 5.56 -0.45 -6.87
C ILE A 128 5.13 0.10 -8.23
N PHE A 129 5.21 1.41 -8.37
CA PHE A 129 4.68 2.11 -9.55
C PHE A 129 5.76 2.27 -10.63
N PRO A 130 5.39 2.33 -11.93
CA PRO A 130 6.31 2.58 -13.03
C PRO A 130 6.61 4.07 -13.26
N SER A 131 5.80 4.98 -12.71
CA SER A 131 5.98 6.44 -12.74
C SER A 131 5.50 7.06 -11.41
N THR A 132 5.68 8.37 -11.23
CA THR A 132 5.13 9.14 -10.10
C THR A 132 3.67 9.55 -10.31
N GLU A 133 3.06 9.09 -11.40
CA GLU A 133 1.64 9.32 -11.69
C GLU A 133 0.75 8.58 -10.67
N PRO A 134 -0.49 9.06 -10.44
CA PRO A 134 -1.39 8.42 -9.50
C PRO A 134 -1.82 7.03 -9.98
N LEU A 135 -2.37 6.24 -9.07
CA LEU A 135 -3.02 4.97 -9.39
C LEU A 135 -4.12 5.24 -10.43
N PRO A 136 -4.09 4.55 -11.59
CA PRO A 136 -5.13 4.66 -12.60
C PRO A 136 -6.52 4.45 -12.01
N ALA A 137 -7.46 5.35 -12.33
CA ALA A 137 -8.82 5.29 -11.79
C ALA A 137 -9.54 4.00 -12.19
N GLU A 138 -9.18 3.41 -13.33
CA GLU A 138 -9.68 2.14 -13.84
C GLU A 138 -9.34 0.94 -12.95
N LEU A 139 -8.38 1.09 -12.04
CA LEU A 139 -8.02 0.09 -11.05
C LEU A 139 -8.78 0.27 -9.73
N ILE A 140 -9.47 1.40 -9.53
CA ILE A 140 -10.27 1.66 -8.33
C ILE A 140 -11.69 1.15 -8.57
N LEU A 141 -12.00 -0.02 -8.03
CA LEU A 141 -13.33 -0.64 -8.13
C LEU A 141 -14.37 0.09 -7.29
N ARG A 142 -13.95 0.63 -6.15
CA ARG A 142 -14.80 1.38 -5.24
C ARG A 142 -13.97 2.32 -4.39
N LYS A 143 -14.53 3.48 -4.07
CA LYS A 143 -14.07 4.38 -3.01
C LYS A 143 -15.28 4.67 -2.12
N TYR A 144 -15.13 4.53 -0.82
CA TYR A 144 -16.21 4.84 0.13
C TYR A 144 -15.65 5.46 1.39
N ARG A 145 -16.45 6.30 2.04
CA ARG A 145 -16.06 6.99 3.26
C ARG A 145 -16.33 6.10 4.48
N VAL A 146 -15.49 6.23 5.50
CA VAL A 146 -15.65 5.58 6.80
C VAL A 146 -15.65 6.62 7.91
N ASP A 147 -16.43 6.35 8.95
CA ASP A 147 -16.41 7.15 10.17
C ASP A 147 -15.16 6.83 11.01
N LYS A 148 -15.01 7.50 12.17
CA LYS A 148 -13.86 7.27 13.07
C LYS A 148 -13.84 5.88 13.72
N HIS A 149 -14.88 5.07 13.57
CA HIS A 149 -14.92 3.69 14.04
C HIS A 149 -14.56 2.70 12.92
N GLY A 150 -14.29 3.21 11.71
CA GLY A 150 -13.99 2.40 10.53
C GLY A 150 -15.25 1.86 9.85
N ASP A 151 -16.43 2.27 10.31
CA ASP A 151 -17.70 1.85 9.74
C ASP A 151 -18.01 2.66 8.48
N PRO A 152 -18.49 2.03 7.39
CA PRO A 152 -18.91 2.76 6.20
C PRO A 152 -19.97 3.81 6.56
N LEU A 153 -19.74 5.04 6.11
CA LEU A 153 -20.79 6.04 6.05
C LEU A 153 -21.58 5.72 4.78
N ASP A 154 -22.77 5.12 4.93
CA ASP A 154 -23.61 4.74 3.81
C ASP A 154 -23.72 5.89 2.78
N GLU A 155 -23.53 5.55 1.50
CA GLU A 155 -23.87 6.44 0.40
C GLU A 155 -25.36 6.23 0.12
N ASP A 156 -26.18 7.25 0.39
CA ASP A 156 -27.57 7.33 -0.07
C ASP A 156 -27.68 7.16 -1.60
#